data_AF-A0A915A472-F1
#
_entry.id   AF-A0A915A472-F1
#
_cell.length_a   1.000
_cell.length_b   1.000
_cell.length_c   1.000
_cell.angle_alpha   90.00
_cell.angle_beta   90.00
_cell.angle_gamma   90.00
#
_symmetry.space_group_name_H-M   'P 1'
#
loop_
_entity.id
_entity.type
_entity.pdbx_description
1 polymer ?
#
loop_
_entity_poly.entity_id
_entity_poly.type
_entity_poly.pdbx_seq_one_letter_code
_entity_poly.pdbx_strand_id
1 'polypeptide(L)'
;ALQVCEIFNRTDEGMTTFEQFFYIGCGITGCIFNATVMVIALLHVDTHDKPRQIIVINMTAADLLMCLVYMLTRPVLLHLPILLCYPYYVIICAVQLCSCFNLLWLNVDKFIFVQFPLRYYMIVNRFRIIIVAVLTWSTIVCLAMFGYHFMSYFSSPVS
;
A
#
# COMPACT_ATOMS: atom_id res chain seq x y z
N ALA A 1 3.96 21.62 -5.38
CA ALA A 1 2.82 20.67 -5.27
C ALA A 1 1.86 20.78 -6.46
N LEU A 2 1.28 21.96 -6.74
CA LEU A 2 0.36 22.16 -7.87
C LEU A 2 0.98 21.80 -9.25
N GLN A 3 2.24 22.20 -9.46
CA GLN A 3 2.97 21.99 -10.72
C GLN A 3 3.27 20.51 -11.01
N VAL A 4 3.56 19.71 -9.98
CA VAL A 4 3.75 18.25 -10.11
C VAL A 4 2.45 17.57 -10.49
N CYS A 5 1.34 18.04 -9.93
CA CYS A 5 0.01 17.52 -10.26
C CYS A 5 -0.34 17.81 -11.73
N GLU A 6 -0.11 19.03 -12.21
CA GLU A 6 -0.32 19.39 -13.62
C GLU A 6 0.58 18.60 -14.57
N ILE A 7 1.85 18.36 -14.20
CA ILE A 7 2.77 17.55 -15.01
C ILE A 7 2.27 16.11 -15.14
N PHE A 8 1.80 15.49 -14.04
CA PHE A 8 1.20 14.15 -14.08
C PHE A 8 -0.14 14.13 -14.84
N ASN A 9 -0.96 15.18 -14.68
CA ASN A 9 -2.24 15.32 -15.37
C ASN A 9 -2.06 15.37 -16.90
N ARG A 10 -1.00 16.04 -17.37
CA ARG A 10 -0.67 16.19 -18.80
C ARG A 10 -0.16 14.90 -19.43
N THR A 11 0.52 14.03 -18.67
CA THR A 11 0.94 12.69 -19.15
C THR A 11 -0.22 11.69 -19.23
N ASP A 12 -1.31 11.93 -18.49
CA ASP A 12 -2.50 11.06 -18.50
C ASP A 12 -3.48 11.36 -19.66
N GLU A 13 -3.27 12.42 -20.46
CA GLU A 13 -4.13 12.78 -21.61
C GLU A 13 -4.13 11.75 -22.76
N GLY A 14 -3.29 10.71 -22.67
CA GLY A 14 -3.14 9.66 -23.70
C GLY A 14 -3.54 8.24 -23.28
N MET A 15 -4.29 8.04 -22.18
CA MET A 15 -4.59 6.67 -21.73
C MET A 15 -5.51 5.94 -22.74
N THR A 16 -5.02 4.83 -23.27
CA THR A 16 -5.72 4.04 -24.27
C THR A 16 -6.95 3.35 -23.68
N THR A 17 -7.95 3.03 -24.51
CA THR A 17 -9.14 2.28 -24.09
C THR A 17 -8.76 0.92 -23.48
N PHE A 18 -7.68 0.29 -23.98
CA PHE A 18 -7.16 -0.96 -23.43
C PHE A 18 -6.66 -0.80 -22.00
N GLU A 19 -5.86 0.24 -21.71
CA GLU A 19 -5.37 0.52 -20.36
C GLU A 19 -6.52 0.79 -19.38
N GLN A 20 -7.55 1.54 -19.81
CA GLN A 20 -8.73 1.77 -18.99
C GLN A 20 -9.42 0.46 -18.58
N PHE A 21 -9.67 -0.43 -19.55
CA PHE A 21 -10.25 -1.74 -19.25
C PHE A 21 -9.33 -2.60 -18.37
N PHE A 22 -8.02 -2.52 -18.58
CA PHE A 22 -7.03 -3.21 -17.76
C PHE A 22 -7.07 -2.75 -16.30
N TYR A 23 -7.02 -1.43 -16.04
CA TYR A 23 -7.08 -0.87 -14.69
C TYR A 23 -8.39 -1.22 -13.98
N ILE A 24 -9.53 -1.07 -14.66
CA ILE A 24 -10.85 -1.39 -14.08
C ILE A 24 -10.97 -2.90 -13.84
N GLY A 25 -10.57 -3.73 -14.79
CA GLY A 25 -10.62 -5.19 -14.67
C GLY A 25 -9.74 -5.72 -13.54
N CYS A 26 -8.48 -5.27 -13.47
CA CYS A 26 -7.56 -5.61 -12.38
C CYS A 26 -8.02 -5.04 -11.04
N GLY A 27 -8.59 -3.83 -11.02
CA GLY A 27 -9.15 -3.22 -9.82
C GLY A 27 -10.32 -4.04 -9.26
N ILE A 28 -11.29 -4.42 -10.09
CA ILE A 28 -12.45 -5.22 -9.67
C ILE A 28 -12.02 -6.61 -9.19
N THR A 29 -11.23 -7.32 -10.01
CA THR A 29 -10.77 -8.68 -9.65
C THR A 29 -9.90 -8.66 -8.39
N GLY A 30 -8.97 -7.72 -8.29
CA GLY A 30 -8.13 -7.53 -7.11
C GLY A 30 -8.94 -7.18 -5.86
N CYS A 31 -9.97 -6.32 -5.98
CA CYS A 31 -10.88 -6.02 -4.89
C CYS A 31 -11.62 -7.27 -4.41
N ILE A 32 -12.18 -8.08 -5.32
CA ILE A 32 -12.94 -9.29 -4.97
C ILE A 32 -12.05 -10.29 -4.21
N PHE A 33 -10.86 -10.57 -4.73
CA PHE A 33 -9.95 -11.52 -4.09
C PHE A 33 -9.43 -11.02 -2.74
N ASN A 34 -8.96 -9.77 -2.67
CA ASN A 34 -8.46 -9.20 -1.41
C ASN A 34 -9.59 -9.05 -0.37
N ALA A 35 -10.80 -8.68 -0.78
CA ALA A 35 -11.95 -8.64 0.12
C ALA A 35 -12.32 -10.03 0.63
N THR A 36 -12.29 -11.05 -0.22
CA THR A 36 -12.55 -12.44 0.18
C THR A 36 -11.53 -12.92 1.22
N VAL A 37 -10.24 -12.66 0.99
CA VAL A 37 -9.18 -12.99 1.94
C VAL A 37 -9.38 -12.24 3.26
N MET A 38 -9.75 -10.95 3.20
CA MET A 38 -10.04 -10.14 4.39
C MET A 38 -11.22 -10.71 5.19
N VAL A 39 -12.32 -11.09 4.53
CA VAL A 39 -13.49 -11.69 5.18
C VAL A 39 -13.13 -13.00 5.86
N ILE A 40 -12.38 -13.87 5.18
CA ILE A 40 -11.89 -15.13 5.77
C ILE A 40 -11.02 -14.83 6.98
N ALA A 41 -10.13 -13.84 6.90
CA ALA A 41 -9.25 -13.49 7.99
C ALA A 41 -9.97 -12.87 9.20
N LEU A 42 -11.08 -12.16 9.00
CA LEU A 42 -11.86 -11.61 10.10
C LEU A 42 -12.75 -12.66 10.78
N LEU A 43 -13.26 -13.63 10.01
CA LEU A 43 -14.24 -14.60 10.52
C LEU A 43 -13.62 -15.91 11.02
N HIS A 44 -12.50 -16.36 10.44
CA HIS A 44 -11.97 -17.71 10.65
C HIS A 44 -10.55 -17.76 11.20
N VAL A 45 -9.86 -16.61 11.31
CA VAL A 45 -8.46 -16.57 11.72
C VAL A 45 -8.32 -16.01 13.12
N ASP A 46 -7.87 -16.87 14.04
CA ASP A 46 -7.46 -16.43 15.36
C ASP A 46 -6.01 -15.89 15.33
N THR A 47 -5.90 -14.57 15.38
CA THR A 47 -4.61 -13.85 15.41
C THR A 47 -3.86 -13.98 16.74
N HIS A 48 -4.49 -14.55 17.77
CA HIS A 48 -3.85 -14.82 19.05
C HIS A 48 -2.88 -16.01 18.95
N ASP A 49 -3.31 -17.08 18.28
CA ASP A 49 -2.52 -18.31 18.13
C ASP A 49 -1.46 -18.19 17.02
N LYS A 50 -1.75 -17.43 15.96
CA LYS A 50 -0.89 -17.30 14.79
C LYS A 50 -0.62 -15.82 14.49
N PRO A 51 0.28 -15.17 15.25
CA PRO A 51 0.50 -13.73 15.13
C PRO A 51 1.02 -13.32 13.73
N ARG A 52 1.69 -14.22 13.00
CA ARG A 52 2.09 -14.05 11.58
C ARG A 52 0.92 -13.63 10.69
N GLN A 53 -0.30 -14.10 10.96
CA GLN A 53 -1.48 -13.79 10.13
C GLN A 53 -1.82 -12.30 10.16
N ILE A 54 -1.42 -11.55 11.20
CA ILE A 54 -1.61 -10.10 11.28
C ILE A 54 -0.87 -9.39 10.14
N ILE A 55 0.34 -9.84 9.78
CA ILE A 55 1.12 -9.25 8.68
C ILE A 55 0.41 -9.50 7.35
N VAL A 56 -0.14 -10.70 7.17
CA VAL A 56 -0.91 -11.06 5.97
C VAL A 56 -2.18 -10.20 5.86
N ILE A 57 -2.91 -10.04 6.95
CA ILE A 57 -4.10 -9.18 7.01
C ILE A 57 -3.73 -7.73 6.66
N ASN A 58 -2.64 -7.21 7.22
CA ASN A 58 -2.16 -5.86 6.95
C ASN A 58 -1.76 -5.67 5.47
N MET A 59 -1.11 -6.68 4.88
CA MET A 59 -0.79 -6.70 3.46
C MET A 59 -2.05 -6.69 2.59
N THR A 60 -3.01 -7.58 2.87
CA THR A 60 -4.30 -7.62 2.15
C THR A 60 -5.09 -6.32 2.30
N ALA A 61 -5.03 -5.66 3.46
CA ALA A 61 -5.65 -4.36 3.66
C ALA A 61 -5.01 -3.28 2.77
N ALA A 62 -3.67 -3.27 2.68
CA ALA A 62 -2.95 -2.38 1.78
C ALA A 62 -3.31 -2.68 0.32
N ASP A 63 -3.28 -3.94 -0.11
CA ASP A 63 -3.61 -4.32 -1.49
C ASP A 63 -5.06 -3.97 -1.85
N LEU A 64 -6.01 -4.16 -0.93
CA LEU A 64 -7.41 -3.76 -1.11
C LEU A 64 -7.52 -2.24 -1.26
N LEU A 65 -6.81 -1.47 -0.43
CA LEU A 65 -6.77 -0.01 -0.53
C LEU A 65 -6.15 0.45 -1.85
N MET A 66 -5.15 -0.26 -2.37
CA MET A 66 -4.57 0.01 -3.68
C MET A 66 -5.58 -0.25 -4.80
N CYS A 67 -6.31 -1.36 -4.76
CA CYS A 67 -7.34 -1.66 -5.76
C CYS A 67 -8.46 -0.60 -5.74
N LEU A 68 -8.91 -0.17 -4.56
CA LEU A 68 -9.96 0.83 -4.40
C LEU A 68 -9.51 2.25 -4.75
N VAL A 69 -8.36 2.69 -4.24
CA VAL A 69 -7.90 4.07 -4.35
C VAL A 69 -7.10 4.30 -5.62
N TYR A 70 -6.27 3.36 -6.08
CA TYR A 70 -5.47 3.55 -7.29
C TYR A 70 -6.17 2.98 -8.53
N MET A 71 -6.34 1.65 -8.58
CA MET A 71 -6.76 0.97 -9.81
C MET A 71 -8.13 1.43 -10.29
N LEU A 72 -9.09 1.63 -9.37
CA LEU A 72 -10.45 2.03 -9.73
C LEU A 72 -10.58 3.52 -10.07
N THR A 73 -9.78 4.40 -9.43
CA THR A 73 -9.91 5.85 -9.61
C THR A 73 -8.98 6.42 -10.68
N ARG A 74 -7.91 5.70 -11.06
CA ARG A 74 -6.96 6.12 -12.10
C ARG A 74 -7.64 6.61 -13.39
N PRO A 75 -8.65 5.91 -13.96
CA PRO A 75 -9.33 6.40 -15.16
C PRO A 75 -10.15 7.68 -14.96
N VAL A 76 -10.50 8.02 -13.72
CA VAL A 76 -11.31 9.19 -13.37
C VAL A 76 -10.44 10.31 -12.76
N LEU A 77 -9.12 10.14 -12.74
CA LEU A 77 -8.18 11.05 -12.09
C LEU A 77 -8.26 12.49 -12.61
N LEU A 78 -8.57 12.66 -13.90
CA LEU A 78 -8.76 13.97 -14.54
C LEU A 78 -9.90 14.80 -13.92
N HIS A 79 -10.87 14.15 -13.26
CA HIS A 79 -12.02 14.81 -12.64
C HIS A 79 -11.81 15.10 -11.15
N LEU A 80 -10.70 14.66 -10.55
CA LEU A 80 -10.42 14.90 -9.14
C LEU A 80 -9.96 16.36 -8.91
N PRO A 81 -10.44 17.02 -7.84
CA PRO A 81 -10.03 18.38 -7.53
C PRO A 81 -8.54 18.42 -7.17
N ILE A 82 -7.85 19.48 -7.59
CA ILE A 82 -6.41 19.73 -7.36
C ILE A 82 -6.01 19.56 -5.89
N LEU A 83 -6.88 19.91 -4.94
CA LEU A 83 -6.60 19.76 -3.51
C LEU A 83 -6.38 18.29 -3.10
N LEU A 84 -7.07 17.34 -3.74
CA LEU A 84 -6.95 15.91 -3.46
C LEU A 84 -5.77 15.27 -4.18
N CYS A 85 -5.10 15.97 -5.08
CA CYS A 85 -3.99 15.42 -5.84
C CYS A 85 -2.78 15.06 -4.96
N TYR A 86 -2.41 15.94 -4.03
CA TYR A 86 -1.32 15.67 -3.09
C TYR A 86 -1.57 14.41 -2.23
N PRO A 87 -2.68 14.33 -1.46
CA PRO A 87 -2.95 13.15 -0.65
C PRO A 87 -3.13 11.89 -1.51
N TYR A 88 -3.66 12.00 -2.73
CA TYR A 88 -3.82 10.87 -3.65
C TYR A 88 -2.49 10.17 -3.96
N TYR A 89 -1.47 10.90 -4.42
CA TYR A 89 -0.18 10.32 -4.76
C TYR A 89 0.58 9.80 -3.52
N VAL A 90 0.47 10.51 -2.39
CA VAL A 90 1.07 10.06 -1.13
C VAL A 90 0.44 8.74 -0.68
N ILE A 91 -0.89 8.60 -0.77
CA ILE A 91 -1.60 7.36 -0.42
C ILE A 91 -1.17 6.21 -1.33
N ILE A 92 -1.12 6.42 -2.65
CA ILE A 92 -0.70 5.37 -3.60
C ILE A 92 0.71 4.86 -3.26
N CYS A 93 1.64 5.79 -3.09
CA CYS A 93 3.03 5.46 -2.76
C CYS A 93 3.11 4.73 -1.41
N ALA A 94 2.40 5.23 -0.39
CA ALA A 94 2.42 4.64 0.93
C ALA A 94 1.83 3.22 0.94
N VAL A 95 0.72 3.00 0.27
CA VAL A 95 0.05 1.70 0.21
C VAL A 95 0.91 0.67 -0.54
N GLN A 96 1.49 1.05 -1.68
CA GLN A 96 2.37 0.18 -2.45
C GLN A 96 3.61 -0.23 -1.65
N LEU A 97 4.29 0.74 -1.03
CA LEU A 97 5.44 0.47 -0.17
C LEU A 97 5.05 -0.39 1.04
N CYS A 98 3.88 -0.15 1.63
CA CYS A 98 3.40 -0.94 2.75
C CYS A 98 3.21 -2.41 2.37
N SER A 99 2.63 -2.71 1.21
CA SER A 99 2.53 -4.08 0.71
C SER A 99 3.91 -4.73 0.55
N CYS A 100 4.87 -4.04 -0.05
CA CYS A 100 6.25 -4.52 -0.21
C CYS A 100 6.96 -4.77 1.13
N PHE A 101 6.81 -3.87 2.11
CA PHE A 101 7.39 -4.04 3.44
C PHE A 101 6.72 -5.17 4.23
N ASN A 102 5.41 -5.38 4.08
CA ASN A 102 4.75 -6.54 4.69
C ASN A 102 5.28 -7.86 4.09
N LEU A 103 5.56 -7.91 2.79
CA LEU A 103 6.24 -9.07 2.17
C LEU A 103 7.65 -9.28 2.73
N LEU A 104 8.42 -8.20 2.93
CA LEU A 104 9.72 -8.28 3.59
C LEU A 104 9.58 -8.87 5.00
N TRP A 105 8.63 -8.36 5.79
CA TRP A 105 8.38 -8.85 7.14
C TRP A 105 7.97 -10.32 7.18
N LEU A 106 7.17 -10.79 6.22
CA LEU A 106 6.84 -12.22 6.08
C LEU A 106 8.08 -13.07 5.81
N ASN A 107 9.00 -12.58 4.97
CA ASN A 107 10.26 -13.28 4.68
C ASN A 107 11.19 -13.31 5.91
N VAL A 108 11.32 -12.20 6.62
CA VAL A 108 12.08 -12.12 7.89
C VAL A 108 11.49 -13.06 8.94
N ASP A 109 10.17 -13.09 9.08
CA ASP A 109 9.47 -13.97 10.02
C ASP A 109 9.62 -15.46 9.66
N LYS A 110 9.66 -15.80 8.37
CA LYS A 110 10.03 -17.17 7.92
C LYS A 110 11.48 -17.49 8.23
N PHE A 111 12.39 -16.55 8.00
CA PHE A 111 13.82 -16.72 8.26
C PHE A 111 14.08 -16.97 9.76
N ILE A 112 13.50 -16.16 10.64
CA ILE A 112 13.62 -16.33 12.10
C ILE A 112 13.05 -17.68 12.55
N PHE A 113 11.92 -18.11 11.99
CA PHE A 113 11.33 -19.42 12.28
C PHE A 113 12.27 -20.58 11.94
N VAL A 114 12.92 -20.53 10.77
CA VAL A 114 13.85 -21.57 10.32
C VAL A 114 15.15 -21.56 11.15
N GLN A 115 15.67 -20.37 11.46
CA GLN A 115 16.93 -20.24 12.19
C GLN A 115 16.80 -20.56 13.68
N PHE A 116 15.69 -20.21 14.31
CA PHE A 116 15.49 -20.34 15.77
C PHE A 116 14.12 -20.93 16.13
N PRO A 117 13.84 -22.22 15.82
CA PRO A 117 12.53 -22.82 16.01
C PRO A 117 12.06 -22.81 17.48
N LEU A 118 12.95 -23.04 18.44
CA LEU A 118 12.62 -23.10 19.88
C LEU A 118 12.40 -21.72 20.52
N ARG A 119 13.05 -20.66 20.01
CA ARG A 119 12.93 -19.30 20.54
C ARG A 119 11.87 -18.48 19.82
N TYR A 120 11.35 -18.96 18.70
CA TYR A 120 10.37 -18.25 17.87
C TYR A 120 9.18 -17.72 18.67
N TYR A 121 8.54 -18.58 19.48
CA TYR A 121 7.36 -18.21 20.28
C TYR A 121 7.67 -17.17 21.38
N MET A 122 8.92 -17.05 21.80
CA MET A 122 9.36 -16.00 22.75
C MET A 122 9.67 -14.67 22.04
N ILE A 123 10.08 -14.73 20.77
CA ILE A 123 10.49 -13.57 19.98
C ILE A 123 9.28 -12.91 19.31
N VAL A 124 8.44 -13.73 18.68
CA VAL A 124 7.31 -13.30 17.84
C VAL A 124 6.03 -13.36 18.65
N ASN A 125 5.54 -12.18 19.03
CA ASN A 125 4.37 -12.02 19.88
C ASN A 125 3.38 -11.05 19.24
N ARG A 126 2.07 -11.24 19.47
CA ARG A 126 1.01 -10.42 18.84
C ARG A 126 1.25 -8.92 18.99
N PHE A 127 1.55 -8.47 20.22
CA PHE A 127 1.79 -7.06 20.52
C PHE A 127 2.98 -6.48 19.74
N ARG A 128 4.06 -7.27 19.60
CA ARG A 128 5.26 -6.86 18.85
C ARG A 128 4.97 -6.71 17.37
N ILE A 129 4.19 -7.63 16.78
CA ILE A 129 3.82 -7.53 15.36
C ILE A 129 2.92 -6.32 15.12
N ILE A 130 1.97 -6.03 16.02
CA ILE A 130 1.14 -4.82 15.91
C ILE A 130 1.99 -3.56 15.96
N ILE A 131 2.96 -3.47 16.88
CA ILE A 131 3.90 -2.35 16.94
C ILE A 131 4.68 -2.22 15.63
N VAL A 132 5.22 -3.33 15.11
CA VAL A 132 5.95 -3.34 13.83
C VAL A 132 5.06 -2.85 12.69
N ALA A 133 3.80 -3.27 12.64
CA ALA A 133 2.85 -2.81 11.62
C ALA A 133 2.60 -1.30 11.72
N VAL A 134 2.33 -0.77 12.92
CA VAL A 134 2.10 0.67 13.14
C VAL A 134 3.35 1.50 12.81
N LEU A 135 4.52 1.05 13.23
CA LEU A 135 5.80 1.71 12.91
C LEU A 135 6.08 1.67 11.40
N THR A 136 5.77 0.56 10.74
CA THR A 136 5.94 0.41 9.29
C THR A 136 5.05 1.40 8.55
N TRP A 137 3.75 1.46 8.87
CA TRP A 137 2.84 2.45 8.29
C TRP A 137 3.31 3.89 8.51
N SER A 138 3.68 4.22 9.75
CA SER A 138 4.13 5.57 10.11
C SER A 138 5.39 5.97 9.34
N THR A 139 6.37 5.06 9.28
CA THR A 139 7.64 5.30 8.57
C THR A 139 7.40 5.47 7.08
N ILE A 140 6.54 4.64 6.49
CA ILE A 140 6.25 4.67 5.05
C ILE A 140 5.49 5.95 4.67
N VAL A 141 4.51 6.38 5.47
CA VAL A 141 3.80 7.64 5.22
C VAL A 141 4.75 8.83 5.31
N CYS A 142 5.64 8.87 6.32
CA CYS A 142 6.68 9.89 6.42
C CYS A 142 7.62 9.88 5.21
N LEU A 143 8.07 8.71 4.77
CA LEU A 143 8.92 8.57 3.58
C LEU A 143 8.20 9.00 2.29
N ALA A 144 6.92 8.66 2.13
CA ALA A 144 6.12 9.06 0.97
C ALA A 144 5.92 10.58 0.93
N MET A 145 5.62 11.21 2.08
CA MET A 145 5.52 12.67 2.18
C MET A 145 6.85 13.36 1.86
N PHE A 146 7.96 12.84 2.43
CA PHE A 146 9.29 13.37 2.18
C PHE A 146 9.67 13.22 0.70
N GLY A 147 9.44 12.06 0.10
CA GLY A 147 9.70 11.79 -1.32
C GLY A 147 8.91 12.72 -2.23
N TYR A 148 7.63 12.95 -1.93
CA TYR A 148 6.83 13.92 -2.69
C TYR A 148 7.39 15.35 -2.55
N HIS A 149 7.72 15.77 -1.34
CA HIS A 149 8.29 17.10 -1.11
C HIS A 149 9.63 17.28 -1.86
N PHE A 150 10.50 16.28 -1.78
CA PHE A 150 11.77 16.24 -2.50
C PHE A 150 11.57 16.34 -4.01
N MET A 151 10.70 15.53 -4.60
CA MET A 151 10.37 15.60 -6.03
C MET A 151 9.82 16.97 -6.43
N SER A 152 8.99 17.58 -5.57
CA SER A 152 8.47 18.92 -5.82
C SER A 152 9.52 20.03 -5.75
N TYR A 153 10.57 19.85 -4.93
CA TYR A 153 11.70 20.77 -4.87
C TYR A 153 12.54 20.69 -6.15
N PHE A 154 12.85 19.48 -6.64
CA PHE A 154 13.66 19.30 -7.86
C PHE A 154 12.95 19.65 -9.16
N SER A 155 11.61 19.53 -9.21
CA SER A 155 10.81 19.84 -10.40
C SER A 155 10.51 21.33 -10.55
N SER A 156 10.85 22.16 -9.57
CA SER A 156 10.79 23.61 -9.69
C SER A 156 12.01 24.06 -10.51
N PRO A 157 11.86 24.57 -11.74
CA PRO A 157 12.99 25.07 -12.50
C PRO A 157 13.64 26.19 -11.69
N VAL A 158 14.92 26.04 -11.38
CA VAL A 158 15.75 27.14 -10.89
C VAL A 158 15.73 28.17 -12.02
N SER A 159 15.10 29.31 -11.74
CA SER A 159 15.11 30.51 -12.59
C SER A 159 16.52 30.92 -12.95
#